data_AF-A0A961FNM8-F1
#
_entry.id   AF-A0A961FNM8-F1
#
_cell.length_a   1.000
_cell.length_b   1.000
_cell.length_c   1.000
_cell.angle_alpha   90.00
_cell.angle_beta   90.00
_cell.angle_gamma   90.00
#
_symmetry.space_group_name_H-M   'P 1'
#
loop_
_entity.id
_entity.type
_entity.pdbx_description
1 polymer ?
#
loop_
_entity_poly.entity_id
_entity_poly.type
_entity_poly.pdbx_seq_one_letter_code
_entity_poly.pdbx_strand_id
1 'polypeptide(L)'
;VAKIATVQIEGEREVTRPLEYYNLDAIISVGYRVNSPQATRFRIWATKLLREYLIKGFLLDDDRLKNGRFFGKDYFRELLERVRSIRASERRIYQQITDIFAECSIDYDPKSETTRHFYAHVQDKFHFAITGKTSAEIIHESADASLPHMGLKTFKNAPDGRVLKSDALVGKNYLPEGDIKKLERTVSAFFDYIEGIIERRQTFSMETFATSVDKFLTFNEYRVLEDFGSVKRTAAEAKATAEYEKFNRTQKLNSDFDKSVKKLVQRNKRPQE
;
A
#
# COMPACT_ATOMS: atom_id res chain seq x y z
N VAL A 1 1.19 24.00 -39.71
CA VAL A 1 0.83 22.63 -40.14
C VAL A 1 1.25 22.50 -41.59
N ALA A 2 2.12 21.53 -41.91
CA ALA A 2 2.44 21.23 -43.30
C ALA A 2 1.57 20.06 -43.75
N LYS A 3 0.92 20.17 -44.91
CA LYS A 3 0.21 19.04 -45.53
C LYS A 3 1.16 18.41 -46.53
N ILE A 4 1.63 17.21 -46.23
CA ILE A 4 2.55 16.48 -47.10
C ILE A 4 1.78 15.28 -47.66
N ALA A 5 1.79 15.14 -48.98
CA ALA A 5 1.22 13.98 -49.63
C ALA A 5 2.10 12.76 -49.34
N THR A 6 1.55 11.77 -48.63
CA THR A 6 2.23 10.51 -48.37
C THR A 6 1.53 9.44 -49.21
N VAL A 7 2.28 8.76 -50.06
CA VAL A 7 1.78 7.61 -50.82
C VAL A 7 1.92 6.39 -49.91
N GLN A 8 0.82 5.67 -49.73
CA GLN A 8 0.79 4.45 -48.95
C GLN A 8 0.16 3.34 -49.79
N ILE A 9 0.75 2.14 -49.75
CA ILE A 9 0.20 0.96 -50.41
C ILE A 9 -0.82 0.32 -49.46
N GLU A 10 -2.10 0.31 -49.85
CA GLU A 10 -3.20 -0.34 -49.13
C GLU A 10 -3.71 -1.51 -49.99
N GLY A 11 -3.25 -2.74 -49.69
CA GLY A 11 -3.54 -3.92 -50.51
C GLY A 11 -2.77 -3.88 -51.85
N GLU A 12 -3.49 -3.95 -52.97
CA GLU A 12 -2.90 -3.81 -54.33
C GLU A 12 -2.96 -2.37 -54.89
N ARG A 13 -3.43 -1.39 -54.10
CA ARG A 13 -3.64 0.00 -54.58
C ARG A 13 -2.68 0.97 -53.92
N GLU A 14 -2.07 1.84 -54.72
CA GLU A 14 -1.40 3.04 -54.22
C GLU A 14 -2.43 4.13 -53.94
N VAL A 15 -2.48 4.60 -52.70
CA VAL A 15 -3.38 5.66 -52.26
C VAL A 15 -2.55 6.83 -51.73
N THR A 16 -2.74 8.01 -52.31
CA THR A 16 -2.09 9.25 -51.86
C THR A 16 -3.03 9.99 -50.91
N ARG A 17 -2.62 10.20 -49.66
CA ARG A 17 -3.37 11.02 -48.69
C ARG A 17 -2.55 12.22 -48.22
N PRO A 18 -3.16 13.42 -48.08
CA PRO A 18 -2.51 14.53 -47.41
C PRO A 18 -2.49 14.28 -45.90
N LEU A 19 -1.30 14.02 -45.35
CA LEU A 19 -1.08 13.93 -43.90
C LEU A 19 -0.66 15.28 -43.33
N GLU A 20 -1.21 15.61 -42.17
CA GLU A 20 -0.83 16.80 -41.43
C GLU A 20 0.40 16.52 -40.58
N TYR A 21 1.50 17.22 -40.89
CA TYR A 21 2.73 17.17 -40.13
C TYR A 21 2.81 18.35 -39.16
N TYR A 22 3.06 18.01 -37.90
CA TYR A 22 3.22 18.91 -36.78
C TYR A 22 4.69 18.88 -36.34
N ASN A 23 5.42 19.97 -36.58
CA ASN A 23 6.80 20.10 -36.14
C ASN A 23 6.82 20.56 -34.68
N LEU A 24 7.44 19.75 -33.81
CA LEU A 24 7.48 20.00 -32.37
C LEU A 24 8.23 21.29 -32.03
N ASP A 25 9.40 21.52 -32.62
CA ASP A 25 10.21 22.73 -32.39
C ASP A 25 9.46 23.99 -32.82
N ALA A 26 8.71 23.92 -33.92
CA ALA A 26 7.86 25.01 -34.38
C ALA A 26 6.73 25.29 -33.39
N ILE A 27 6.07 24.25 -32.86
CA ILE A 27 4.99 24.39 -31.88
C ILE A 27 5.52 25.01 -30.58
N ILE A 28 6.66 24.52 -30.07
CA ILE A 28 7.30 25.05 -28.86
C ILE A 28 7.70 26.52 -29.09
N SER A 29 8.36 26.81 -30.21
CA SER A 29 8.81 28.17 -30.56
C SER A 29 7.65 29.15 -30.63
N VAL A 30 6.55 28.78 -31.30
CA VAL A 30 5.35 29.63 -31.38
C VAL A 30 4.69 29.76 -30.01
N GLY A 31 4.53 28.66 -29.27
CA GLY A 31 3.85 28.61 -27.98
C GLY A 31 4.49 29.50 -26.90
N TYR A 32 5.81 29.72 -26.96
CA TYR A 32 6.52 30.63 -26.07
C TYR A 32 6.64 32.07 -26.59
N ARG A 33 6.53 32.30 -27.90
CA ARG A 33 6.86 33.59 -28.52
C ARG A 33 5.65 34.46 -28.86
N VAL A 34 4.47 33.87 -29.08
CA VAL A 34 3.26 34.62 -29.44
C VAL A 34 2.36 34.89 -28.23
N ASN A 35 1.65 36.03 -28.25
CA ASN A 35 0.76 36.41 -27.17
C ASN A 35 -0.71 36.12 -27.54
N SER A 36 -1.08 34.83 -27.50
CA SER A 36 -2.45 34.37 -27.77
C SER A 36 -3.02 33.56 -26.60
N PRO A 37 -4.36 33.43 -26.47
CA PRO A 37 -4.98 32.59 -25.44
C PRO A 37 -4.48 31.12 -25.49
N GLN A 38 -4.25 30.58 -26.68
CA GLN A 38 -3.71 29.23 -26.89
C GLN A 38 -2.26 29.12 -26.40
N ALA A 39 -1.41 30.11 -26.70
CA ALA A 39 -0.04 30.16 -26.23
C ALA A 39 0.03 30.31 -24.69
N THR A 40 -0.89 31.05 -24.08
CA THR A 40 -1.02 31.14 -22.62
C THR A 40 -1.38 29.79 -22.00
N ARG A 41 -2.35 29.06 -22.57
CA ARG A 41 -2.70 27.70 -22.13
C ARG A 41 -1.52 26.73 -22.27
N PHE A 42 -0.80 26.79 -23.38
CA PHE A 42 0.42 26.00 -23.59
C PHE A 42 1.47 26.28 -22.52
N ARG A 43 1.75 27.55 -22.20
CA ARG A 43 2.72 27.92 -21.16
C ARG A 43 2.30 27.44 -19.76
N ILE A 44 1.01 27.55 -19.41
CA ILE A 44 0.48 27.01 -18.15
C ILE A 44 0.72 25.50 -18.07
N TRP A 45 0.37 24.78 -19.14
CA TRP A 45 0.58 23.34 -19.24
C TRP A 45 2.07 22.96 -19.16
N ALA A 46 2.93 23.59 -19.94
CA ALA A 46 4.37 23.32 -19.97
C ALA A 46 5.05 23.63 -18.63
N THR A 47 4.66 24.73 -17.96
CA THR A 47 5.20 25.09 -16.64
C THR A 47 4.81 24.08 -15.57
N LYS A 48 3.57 23.54 -15.63
CA LYS A 48 3.13 22.47 -14.76
C LYS A 48 4.01 21.23 -14.95
N LEU A 49 4.24 20.82 -16.20
CA LEU A 49 5.09 19.66 -16.52
C LEU A 49 6.53 19.87 -16.01
N LEU A 50 7.15 21.01 -16.31
CA LEU A 50 8.54 21.29 -15.89
C LEU A 50 8.69 21.30 -14.37
N ARG A 51 7.73 21.86 -13.64
CA ARG A 51 7.74 21.84 -12.17
C ARG A 51 7.67 20.41 -11.64
N GLU A 52 6.81 19.58 -12.22
CA GLU A 52 6.69 18.18 -11.85
C GLU A 52 7.99 17.40 -12.09
N TYR A 53 8.64 17.62 -13.24
CA TYR A 53 9.94 17.06 -13.55
C TYR A 53 11.02 17.48 -12.55
N LEU A 54 11.08 18.77 -12.19
CA LEU A 54 12.09 19.26 -11.24
C LEU A 54 11.93 18.69 -9.82
N ILE A 55 10.69 18.38 -9.41
CA ILE A 55 10.41 17.81 -8.08
C ILE A 55 10.60 16.29 -8.07
N LYS A 56 10.08 15.59 -9.09
CA LYS A 56 10.05 14.13 -9.13
C LYS A 56 11.24 13.50 -9.85
N GLY A 57 11.95 14.29 -10.67
CA GLY A 57 13.04 13.84 -11.54
C GLY A 57 12.59 13.29 -12.91
N PHE A 58 11.29 13.18 -13.16
CA PHE A 58 10.72 12.62 -14.38
C PHE A 58 9.29 13.13 -14.65
N LEU A 59 8.76 12.87 -15.85
CA LEU A 59 7.43 13.30 -16.32
C LEU A 59 6.66 12.11 -16.89
N LEU A 60 5.41 11.92 -16.46
CA LEU A 60 4.51 10.88 -16.95
C LEU A 60 3.27 11.52 -17.60
N ASP A 61 2.84 10.98 -18.74
CA ASP A 61 1.58 11.37 -19.41
C ASP A 61 0.57 10.24 -19.24
N ASP A 62 -0.16 10.28 -18.12
CA ASP A 62 -1.10 9.23 -17.70
C ASP A 62 -2.21 8.98 -18.73
N ASP A 63 -2.64 10.01 -19.47
CA ASP A 63 -3.72 9.88 -20.45
C ASP A 63 -3.23 9.26 -21.77
N ARG A 64 -1.97 9.51 -22.18
CA ARG A 64 -1.34 8.76 -23.28
C ARG A 64 -0.99 7.33 -22.88
N LEU A 65 -0.69 7.10 -21.60
CA LEU A 65 -0.46 5.76 -21.03
C LEU A 65 -1.75 4.93 -20.96
N LYS A 66 -2.90 5.52 -20.62
CA LYS A 66 -4.21 4.86 -20.61
C LYS A 66 -4.69 4.41 -22.00
N ASN A 67 -4.26 5.08 -23.07
CA ASN A 67 -4.70 4.82 -24.44
C ASN A 67 -3.84 3.78 -25.21
N GLY A 68 -2.97 3.04 -24.52
CA GLY A 68 -2.47 1.72 -24.92
C GLY A 68 -1.52 1.62 -26.12
N ARG A 69 -1.30 2.69 -26.89
CA ARG A 69 -0.51 2.60 -28.14
C ARG A 69 1.01 2.60 -27.96
N PHE A 70 1.55 2.88 -26.77
CA PHE A 70 2.99 3.10 -26.58
C PHE A 70 3.52 2.67 -25.19
N PHE A 71 3.18 1.47 -24.72
CA PHE A 71 3.88 0.91 -23.55
C PHE A 71 5.32 0.55 -23.95
N GLY A 72 6.30 1.39 -23.58
CA GLY A 72 7.72 1.14 -23.80
C GLY A 72 8.33 0.15 -22.79
N LYS A 73 9.54 -0.35 -23.08
CA LYS A 73 10.35 -1.12 -22.11
C LYS A 73 10.62 -0.32 -20.83
N ASP A 74 10.66 1.01 -20.93
CA ASP A 74 10.95 1.90 -19.81
C ASP A 74 9.83 1.96 -18.76
N TYR A 75 8.56 1.89 -19.16
CA TYR A 75 7.42 1.91 -18.23
C TYR A 75 7.46 0.74 -17.25
N PHE A 76 7.62 -0.49 -17.75
CA PHE A 76 7.65 -1.68 -16.89
C PHE A 76 8.92 -1.73 -16.04
N ARG A 77 10.05 -1.25 -16.58
CA ARG A 77 11.29 -1.12 -15.79
C ARG A 77 11.11 -0.16 -14.61
N GLU A 78 10.52 1.01 -14.86
CA GLU A 78 10.26 2.00 -13.82
C GLU A 78 9.24 1.49 -12.80
N LEU A 79 8.17 0.81 -13.25
CA LEU A 79 7.18 0.22 -12.35
C LEU A 79 7.81 -0.83 -11.42
N LEU A 80 8.72 -1.67 -11.95
CA LEU A 80 9.50 -2.61 -11.14
C LEU A 80 10.41 -1.90 -10.14
N GLU A 81 11.07 -0.80 -10.54
CA GLU A 81 11.89 0.00 -9.62
C GLU A 81 11.06 0.60 -8.48
N ARG A 82 9.84 1.10 -8.78
CA ARG A 82 8.91 1.60 -7.75
C ARG A 82 8.48 0.49 -6.79
N VAL A 83 8.08 -0.68 -7.30
CA VAL A 83 7.70 -1.84 -6.47
C VAL A 83 8.85 -2.25 -5.56
N ARG A 84 10.08 -2.36 -6.10
CA ARG A 84 11.28 -2.70 -5.33
C ARG A 84 11.62 -1.65 -4.27
N SER A 85 11.49 -0.37 -4.60
CA SER A 85 11.67 0.74 -3.65
C SER A 85 10.66 0.68 -2.48
N ILE A 86 9.38 0.42 -2.78
CA ILE A 86 8.34 0.26 -1.76
C ILE A 86 8.64 -0.93 -0.87
N ARG A 87 9.02 -2.07 -1.45
CA ARG A 87 9.37 -3.30 -0.71
C ARG A 87 10.60 -3.12 0.19
N ALA A 88 11.59 -2.35 -0.26
CA ALA A 88 12.79 -2.03 0.50
C ALA A 88 12.56 -1.04 1.66
N SER A 89 11.40 -0.37 1.70
CA SER A 89 11.08 0.56 2.78
C SER A 89 10.85 -0.17 4.11
N GLU A 90 11.25 0.43 5.23
CA GLU A 90 10.94 -0.09 6.58
C GLU A 90 9.49 0.19 7.02
N ARG A 91 8.61 0.55 6.08
CA ARG A 91 7.19 0.82 6.36
C ARG A 91 6.45 -0.45 6.73
N ARG A 92 5.26 -0.27 7.31
CA ARG A 92 4.38 -1.40 7.63
C ARG A 92 4.01 -2.13 6.34
N ILE A 93 4.14 -3.45 6.33
CA ILE A 93 3.88 -4.32 5.17
C ILE A 93 2.52 -4.04 4.49
N TYR A 94 1.47 -3.78 5.26
CA TYR A 94 0.15 -3.45 4.68
C TYR A 94 0.10 -2.11 3.98
N GLN A 95 0.89 -1.12 4.44
CA GLN A 95 1.03 0.15 3.74
C GLN A 95 1.78 -0.04 2.41
N GLN A 96 2.76 -0.95 2.38
CA GLN A 96 3.46 -1.29 1.14
C GLN A 96 2.50 -1.89 0.11
N ILE A 97 1.58 -2.78 0.52
CA ILE A 97 0.56 -3.33 -0.40
C ILE A 97 -0.33 -2.22 -0.97
N THR A 98 -0.79 -1.29 -0.13
CA THR A 98 -1.63 -0.17 -0.59
C THR A 98 -0.87 0.80 -1.50
N ASP A 99 0.42 1.04 -1.22
CA ASP A 99 1.29 1.85 -2.05
C ASP A 99 1.50 1.19 -3.43
N ILE A 100 1.74 -0.13 -3.48
CA ILE A 100 1.86 -0.88 -4.74
C ILE A 100 0.56 -0.86 -5.52
N PHE A 101 -0.60 -1.03 -4.86
CA PHE A 101 -1.91 -0.91 -5.50
C PHE A 101 -2.08 0.44 -6.19
N ALA A 102 -1.70 1.53 -5.52
CA ALA A 102 -1.80 2.88 -6.07
C ALA A 102 -0.85 3.11 -7.26
N GLU A 103 0.39 2.63 -7.17
CA GLU A 103 1.41 2.82 -8.22
C GLU A 103 1.21 1.90 -9.43
N CYS A 104 0.71 0.68 -9.23
CA CYS A 104 0.55 -0.31 -10.31
C CYS A 104 -0.78 -0.22 -11.05
N SER A 105 -1.80 0.43 -10.46
CA SER A 105 -3.12 0.55 -11.08
C SER A 105 -3.18 1.74 -12.04
N ILE A 106 -3.36 1.46 -13.34
CA ILE A 106 -3.39 2.48 -14.41
C ILE A 106 -4.55 3.48 -14.29
N ASP A 107 -5.61 3.08 -13.61
CA ASP A 107 -6.85 3.82 -13.39
C ASP A 107 -7.02 4.22 -11.92
N TYR A 108 -5.93 4.25 -11.14
CA TYR A 108 -5.99 4.57 -9.72
C TYR A 108 -6.74 5.88 -9.44
N ASP A 109 -7.77 5.77 -8.60
CA ASP A 109 -8.49 6.91 -8.04
C ASP A 109 -8.63 6.73 -6.52
N PRO A 110 -8.02 7.61 -5.70
CA PRO A 110 -8.10 7.53 -4.24
C PRO A 110 -9.53 7.75 -3.70
N LYS A 111 -10.44 8.33 -4.49
CA LYS A 111 -11.83 8.58 -4.10
C LYS A 111 -12.79 7.48 -4.53
N SER A 112 -12.33 6.56 -5.39
CA SER A 112 -13.16 5.47 -5.91
C SER A 112 -13.65 4.56 -4.78
N GLU A 113 -14.77 3.89 -5.04
CA GLU A 113 -15.28 2.87 -4.14
C GLU A 113 -14.30 1.67 -4.06
N THR A 114 -13.70 1.30 -5.20
CA THR A 114 -12.71 0.23 -5.30
C THR A 114 -11.51 0.45 -4.37
N THR A 115 -10.93 1.66 -4.35
CA THR A 115 -9.81 1.97 -3.45
C THR A 115 -10.23 1.88 -1.98
N ARG A 116 -11.42 2.41 -1.64
CA ARG A 116 -11.95 2.34 -0.27
C ARG A 116 -12.15 0.90 0.19
N HIS A 117 -12.76 0.06 -0.64
CA HIS A 117 -12.95 -1.37 -0.35
C HIS A 117 -11.61 -2.10 -0.26
N PHE A 118 -10.68 -1.85 -1.18
CA PHE A 118 -9.37 -2.49 -1.17
C PHE A 118 -8.60 -2.17 0.12
N TYR A 119 -8.53 -0.90 0.53
CA TYR A 119 -7.84 -0.50 1.76
C TYR A 119 -8.52 -1.03 3.02
N ALA A 120 -9.85 -1.18 3.00
CA ALA A 120 -10.59 -1.75 4.12
C ALA A 120 -10.33 -3.26 4.27
N HIS A 121 -10.21 -4.01 3.18
CA HIS A 121 -10.27 -5.48 3.21
C HIS A 121 -8.94 -6.19 2.97
N VAL A 122 -7.96 -5.56 2.34
CA VAL A 122 -6.71 -6.25 1.99
C VAL A 122 -6.02 -6.85 3.22
N GLN A 123 -6.02 -6.14 4.34
CA GLN A 123 -5.46 -6.63 5.59
C GLN A 123 -6.22 -7.88 6.09
N ASP A 124 -7.54 -7.84 6.10
CA ASP A 124 -8.38 -8.94 6.59
C ASP A 124 -8.26 -10.18 5.72
N LYS A 125 -8.09 -10.04 4.39
CA LYS A 125 -7.83 -11.16 3.48
C LYS A 125 -6.58 -11.95 3.86
N PHE A 126 -5.47 -11.26 4.13
CA PHE A 126 -4.23 -11.93 4.56
C PHE A 126 -4.33 -12.50 5.97
N HIS A 127 -5.00 -11.82 6.91
CA HIS A 127 -5.23 -12.38 8.25
C HIS A 127 -6.07 -13.66 8.17
N PHE A 128 -7.14 -13.65 7.38
CA PHE A 128 -8.03 -14.78 7.20
C PHE A 128 -7.33 -15.96 6.52
N ALA A 129 -6.50 -15.70 5.51
CA ALA A 129 -5.70 -16.74 4.84
C ALA A 129 -4.81 -17.53 5.82
N ILE A 130 -4.22 -16.85 6.82
CA ILE A 130 -3.31 -17.48 7.78
C ILE A 130 -4.04 -18.07 8.99
N THR A 131 -5.05 -17.37 9.51
CA THR A 131 -5.64 -17.65 10.82
C THR A 131 -7.07 -18.18 10.75
N GLY A 132 -7.71 -18.11 9.57
CA GLY A 132 -9.12 -18.38 9.37
C GLY A 132 -10.04 -17.31 9.98
N LYS A 133 -9.49 -16.15 10.40
CA LYS A 133 -10.21 -15.07 11.07
C LYS A 133 -9.77 -13.71 10.55
N THR A 134 -10.72 -12.78 10.51
CA THR A 134 -10.47 -11.36 10.24
C THR A 134 -9.79 -10.69 11.45
N SER A 135 -9.20 -9.52 11.25
CA SER A 135 -8.60 -8.75 12.35
C SER A 135 -9.63 -8.41 13.43
N ALA A 136 -10.89 -8.17 13.06
CA ALA A 136 -11.97 -7.88 14.01
C ALA A 136 -12.31 -9.11 14.86
N GLU A 137 -12.42 -10.29 14.26
CA GLU A 137 -12.66 -11.56 14.96
C GLU A 137 -11.51 -11.92 15.90
N ILE A 138 -10.25 -11.76 15.43
CA ILE A 138 -9.06 -11.98 16.27
C ILE A 138 -9.12 -11.12 17.53
N ILE A 139 -9.39 -9.82 17.38
CA ILE A 139 -9.48 -8.89 18.51
C ILE A 139 -10.64 -9.30 19.42
N HIS A 140 -11.81 -9.56 18.84
CA HIS A 140 -13.00 -9.87 19.62
C HIS A 140 -12.83 -11.16 20.43
N GLU A 141 -12.19 -12.18 19.90
CA GLU A 141 -11.99 -13.45 20.62
C GLU A 141 -10.82 -13.40 21.60
N SER A 142 -9.74 -12.67 21.27
CA SER A 142 -8.48 -12.73 22.02
C SER A 142 -8.33 -11.65 23.09
N ALA A 143 -9.07 -10.53 22.99
CA ALA A 143 -9.00 -9.46 23.99
C ALA A 143 -9.68 -9.90 25.28
N ASP A 144 -8.89 -10.09 26.34
CA ASP A 144 -9.36 -10.55 27.65
C ASP A 144 -8.50 -9.96 28.78
N ALA A 145 -9.11 -9.14 29.65
CA ALA A 145 -8.42 -8.49 30.76
C ALA A 145 -7.87 -9.45 31.83
N SER A 146 -8.36 -10.70 31.89
CA SER A 146 -7.91 -11.70 32.85
C SER A 146 -6.56 -12.32 32.45
N LEU A 147 -6.20 -12.25 31.17
CA LEU A 147 -4.95 -12.80 30.65
C LEU A 147 -3.76 -11.82 30.85
N PRO A 148 -2.52 -12.34 30.93
CA PRO A 148 -1.32 -11.50 30.90
C PRO A 148 -1.33 -10.59 29.68
N HIS A 149 -1.06 -9.29 29.88
CA HIS A 149 -1.05 -8.28 28.82
C HIS A 149 -2.32 -8.25 27.96
N MET A 150 -3.47 -8.63 28.54
CA MET A 150 -4.75 -8.77 27.85
C MET A 150 -4.81 -9.83 26.73
N GLY A 151 -3.90 -10.79 26.73
CA GLY A 151 -3.77 -11.77 25.65
C GLY A 151 -2.88 -11.32 24.48
N LEU A 152 -2.36 -10.09 24.52
CA LEU A 152 -1.40 -9.59 23.53
C LEU A 152 -0.10 -10.39 23.59
N LYS A 153 0.42 -10.75 22.42
CA LYS A 153 1.72 -11.41 22.24
C LYS A 153 2.82 -10.40 21.93
N THR A 154 2.47 -9.33 21.21
CA THR A 154 3.38 -8.23 20.88
C THR A 154 2.67 -6.90 21.13
N PHE A 155 3.39 -5.88 21.61
CA PHE A 155 2.85 -4.54 21.86
C PHE A 155 4.00 -3.53 21.89
N LYS A 156 3.71 -2.24 21.75
CA LYS A 156 4.72 -1.20 21.51
C LYS A 156 5.86 -1.18 22.52
N ASN A 157 5.56 -1.43 23.79
CA ASN A 157 6.55 -1.38 24.87
C ASN A 157 6.90 -2.78 25.41
N ALA A 158 6.69 -3.85 24.64
CA ALA A 158 7.02 -5.20 25.07
C ALA A 158 8.53 -5.39 25.29
N PRO A 159 8.97 -6.28 26.21
CA PRO A 159 8.14 -7.07 27.12
C PRO A 159 7.79 -6.35 28.44
N ASP A 160 8.61 -5.38 28.88
CA ASP A 160 8.56 -4.84 30.25
C ASP A 160 7.77 -3.53 30.41
N GLY A 161 7.09 -3.09 29.36
CA GLY A 161 6.36 -1.83 29.33
C GLY A 161 4.86 -1.96 29.41
N ARG A 162 4.20 -0.79 29.44
CA ARG A 162 2.75 -0.70 29.55
C ARG A 162 2.08 -1.04 28.21
N VAL A 163 1.03 -1.85 28.29
CA VAL A 163 0.09 -2.03 27.19
C VAL A 163 -0.67 -0.72 27.01
N LEU A 164 -0.72 -0.21 25.77
CA LEU A 164 -1.50 0.97 25.43
C LEU A 164 -2.86 0.55 24.88
N LYS A 165 -3.85 1.43 25.01
CA LYS A 165 -5.18 1.21 24.41
C LYS A 165 -5.08 0.95 22.90
N SER A 166 -4.17 1.65 22.22
CA SER A 166 -3.90 1.45 20.80
C SER A 166 -3.36 0.07 20.45
N ASP A 167 -2.63 -0.59 21.37
CA ASP A 167 -2.12 -1.93 21.14
C ASP A 167 -3.25 -2.97 21.16
N ALA A 168 -4.26 -2.77 22.02
CA ALA A 168 -5.42 -3.66 22.14
C ALA A 168 -6.34 -3.65 20.90
N LEU A 169 -6.24 -2.62 20.04
CA LEU A 169 -7.05 -2.47 18.83
C LEU A 169 -6.39 -3.05 17.57
N VAL A 170 -5.20 -3.64 17.69
CA VAL A 170 -4.44 -4.17 16.55
C VAL A 170 -4.49 -5.70 16.58
N GLY A 171 -5.17 -6.32 15.60
CA GLY A 171 -5.33 -7.78 15.55
C GLY A 171 -4.00 -8.55 15.50
N LYS A 172 -3.02 -8.05 14.73
CA LYS A 172 -1.65 -8.64 14.66
C LYS A 172 -1.01 -8.81 16.03
N ASN A 173 -1.31 -7.93 17.00
CA ASN A 173 -0.70 -7.97 18.32
C ASN A 173 -1.11 -9.19 19.14
N TYR A 174 -2.25 -9.81 18.84
CA TYR A 174 -2.74 -11.04 19.49
C TYR A 174 -2.22 -12.32 18.83
N LEU A 175 -1.58 -12.21 17.66
CA LEU A 175 -1.10 -13.38 16.92
C LEU A 175 0.22 -13.91 17.49
N PRO A 176 0.41 -15.24 17.51
CA PRO A 176 1.69 -15.82 17.86
C PRO A 176 2.74 -15.50 16.80
N GLU A 177 4.02 -15.52 17.19
CA GLU A 177 5.15 -15.20 16.30
C GLU A 177 5.17 -16.06 15.03
N GLY A 178 4.78 -17.33 15.12
CA GLY A 178 4.69 -18.23 13.98
C GLY A 178 3.70 -17.76 12.91
N ASP A 179 2.54 -17.22 13.31
CA ASP A 179 1.54 -16.73 12.37
C ASP A 179 1.95 -15.37 11.79
N ILE A 180 2.62 -14.53 12.58
CA ILE A 180 3.22 -13.29 12.09
C ILE A 180 4.26 -13.61 10.99
N LYS A 181 5.15 -14.58 11.22
CA LYS A 181 6.13 -15.01 10.22
C LYS A 181 5.48 -15.55 8.95
N LYS A 182 4.43 -16.37 9.08
CA LYS A 182 3.67 -16.86 7.91
C LYS A 182 3.02 -15.72 7.13
N LEU A 183 2.43 -14.76 7.83
CA LEU A 183 1.81 -13.58 7.24
C LEU A 183 2.85 -12.76 6.45
N GLU A 184 3.99 -12.46 7.05
CA GLU A 184 5.07 -11.69 6.43
C GLU A 184 5.64 -12.42 5.20
N ARG A 185 5.81 -13.74 5.28
CA ARG A 185 6.23 -14.58 4.15
C ARG A 185 5.20 -14.56 3.02
N THR A 186 3.91 -14.63 3.35
CA THR A 186 2.82 -14.68 2.36
C THR A 186 2.67 -13.35 1.64
N VAL A 187 2.78 -12.23 2.35
CA VAL A 187 2.78 -10.90 1.70
C VAL A 187 4.04 -10.70 0.85
N SER A 188 5.21 -11.14 1.32
CA SER A 188 6.43 -11.07 0.52
C SER A 188 6.31 -11.86 -0.79
N ALA A 189 5.73 -13.07 -0.73
CA ALA A 189 5.45 -13.89 -1.91
C ALA A 189 4.39 -13.25 -2.83
N PHE A 190 3.42 -12.52 -2.28
CA PHE A 190 2.49 -11.74 -3.08
C PHE A 190 3.21 -10.63 -3.87
N PHE A 191 4.21 -9.97 -3.28
CA PHE A 191 5.02 -9.00 -4.03
C PHE A 191 5.82 -9.65 -5.16
N ASP A 192 6.43 -10.81 -4.92
CA ASP A 192 7.11 -11.57 -5.99
C ASP A 192 6.14 -11.94 -7.13
N TYR A 193 4.90 -12.30 -6.78
CA TYR A 193 3.84 -12.57 -7.76
C TYR A 193 3.47 -11.32 -8.59
N ILE A 194 3.32 -10.16 -7.96
CA ILE A 194 3.04 -8.90 -8.66
C ILE A 194 4.22 -8.49 -9.56
N GLU A 195 5.46 -8.58 -9.06
CA GLU A 195 6.67 -8.32 -9.86
C GLU A 195 6.70 -9.22 -11.11
N GLY A 196 6.40 -10.51 -10.98
CA GLY A 196 6.35 -11.43 -12.12
C GLY A 196 5.24 -11.14 -13.14
N ILE A 197 4.13 -10.51 -12.73
CA ILE A 197 3.10 -10.02 -13.67
C ILE A 197 3.62 -8.81 -14.45
N ILE A 198 4.26 -7.87 -13.74
CA ILE A 198 4.82 -6.65 -14.34
C ILE A 198 5.95 -7.00 -15.33
N GLU A 199 6.82 -7.96 -15.00
CA GLU A 199 7.90 -8.43 -15.89
C GLU A 199 7.36 -9.01 -17.20
N ARG A 200 6.19 -9.65 -17.15
CA ARG A 200 5.47 -10.15 -18.33
C ARG A 200 4.71 -9.06 -19.10
N ARG A 201 4.93 -7.80 -18.75
CA ARG A 201 4.36 -6.60 -19.38
C ARG A 201 2.84 -6.55 -19.33
N GLN A 202 2.26 -7.08 -18.26
CA GLN A 202 0.85 -6.96 -17.98
C GLN A 202 0.62 -5.75 -17.06
N THR A 203 -0.41 -4.96 -17.38
CA THR A 203 -0.84 -3.82 -16.57
C THR A 203 -1.98 -4.24 -15.64
N PHE A 204 -2.16 -3.49 -14.56
CA PHE A 204 -3.31 -3.64 -13.67
C PHE A 204 -4.24 -2.45 -13.79
N SER A 205 -5.55 -2.71 -13.85
CA SER A 205 -6.55 -1.79 -13.29
C SER A 205 -6.72 -2.04 -11.78
N MET A 206 -7.31 -1.10 -11.05
CA MET A 206 -7.64 -1.26 -9.63
C MET A 206 -8.43 -2.55 -9.37
N GLU A 207 -9.42 -2.84 -10.22
CA GLU A 207 -10.24 -4.05 -10.11
C GLU A 207 -9.39 -5.31 -10.31
N THR A 208 -8.59 -5.37 -11.37
CA THR A 208 -7.75 -6.54 -11.64
C THR A 208 -6.67 -6.74 -10.58
N PHE A 209 -6.13 -5.66 -10.00
CA PHE A 209 -5.20 -5.73 -8.88
C PHE A 209 -5.89 -6.29 -7.64
N ALA A 210 -7.08 -5.79 -7.30
CA ALA A 210 -7.85 -6.28 -6.16
C ALA A 210 -8.15 -7.79 -6.30
N THR A 211 -8.58 -8.25 -7.48
CA THR A 211 -8.80 -9.67 -7.76
C THR A 211 -7.50 -10.48 -7.75
N SER A 212 -6.35 -9.86 -8.05
CA SER A 212 -5.06 -10.57 -8.05
C SER A 212 -4.67 -11.07 -6.65
N VAL A 213 -5.11 -10.40 -5.59
CA VAL A 213 -4.94 -10.85 -4.20
C VAL A 213 -5.65 -12.18 -4.00
N ASP A 214 -6.92 -12.27 -4.42
CA ASP A 214 -7.71 -13.50 -4.26
C ASP A 214 -7.15 -14.64 -5.11
N LYS A 215 -6.77 -14.34 -6.36
CA LYS A 215 -6.10 -15.31 -7.24
C LYS A 215 -4.83 -15.86 -6.60
N PHE A 216 -4.01 -14.99 -6.03
CA PHE A 216 -2.77 -15.39 -5.36
C PHE A 216 -3.05 -16.27 -4.15
N LEU A 217 -3.99 -15.89 -3.29
CA LEU A 217 -4.33 -16.66 -2.09
C LEU A 217 -4.90 -18.03 -2.45
N THR A 218 -5.87 -18.09 -3.36
CA THR A 218 -6.47 -19.35 -3.84
C THR A 218 -5.44 -20.25 -4.52
N PHE A 219 -4.57 -19.70 -5.36
CA PHE A 219 -3.53 -20.48 -6.05
C PHE A 219 -2.55 -21.12 -5.07
N ASN A 220 -2.25 -20.46 -3.95
CA ASN A 220 -1.40 -20.97 -2.88
C ASN A 220 -2.18 -21.80 -1.84
N GLU A 221 -3.38 -22.30 -2.20
CA GLU A 221 -4.24 -23.15 -1.36
C GLU A 221 -4.68 -22.52 -0.03
N TYR A 222 -4.65 -21.18 0.06
CA TYR A 222 -5.21 -20.46 1.20
C TYR A 222 -6.72 -20.33 1.07
N ARG A 223 -7.39 -20.22 2.22
CA ARG A 223 -8.80 -19.84 2.27
C ARG A 223 -8.92 -18.35 1.99
N VAL A 224 -9.79 -18.00 1.05
CA VAL A 224 -10.09 -16.61 0.73
C VAL A 224 -11.31 -16.18 1.52
N LEU A 225 -11.26 -14.95 2.02
CA LEU A 225 -12.39 -14.32 2.69
C LEU A 225 -13.40 -13.87 1.62
N GLU A 226 -14.50 -14.60 1.48
CA GLU A 226 -15.56 -14.30 0.50
C GLU A 226 -16.51 -13.18 0.98
N ASP A 227 -16.71 -13.07 2.30
CA ASP A 227 -17.61 -12.11 2.96
C ASP A 227 -16.87 -11.12 3.86
N PHE A 228 -17.59 -10.37 4.71
CA PHE A 228 -17.01 -9.38 5.63
C PHE A 228 -16.61 -9.97 7.00
N GLY A 229 -16.60 -11.29 7.15
CA GLY A 229 -16.47 -11.96 8.43
C GLY A 229 -17.73 -11.85 9.30
N SER A 230 -17.70 -12.48 10.47
CA SER A 230 -18.85 -12.57 11.39
C SER A 230 -18.93 -11.41 12.39
N VAL A 231 -17.81 -10.73 12.66
CA VAL A 231 -17.72 -9.68 13.68
C VAL A 231 -17.47 -8.31 13.04
N LYS A 232 -18.34 -7.35 13.33
CA LYS A 232 -18.14 -5.95 12.93
C LYS A 232 -16.95 -5.34 13.67
N ARG A 233 -16.16 -4.55 12.96
CA ARG A 233 -15.00 -3.83 13.52
C ARG A 233 -15.36 -3.00 14.76
N THR A 234 -16.47 -2.28 14.74
CA THR A 234 -16.93 -1.46 15.88
C THR A 234 -17.22 -2.29 17.13
N ALA A 235 -17.76 -3.50 16.97
CA ALA A 235 -18.02 -4.42 18.08
C ALA A 235 -16.72 -4.97 18.67
N ALA A 236 -15.74 -5.30 17.83
CA ALA A 236 -14.41 -5.71 18.27
C ALA A 236 -13.68 -4.60 19.03
N GLU A 237 -13.70 -3.36 18.51
CA GLU A 237 -13.07 -2.19 19.13
C GLU A 237 -13.72 -1.83 20.47
N ALA A 238 -15.05 -1.91 20.56
CA ALA A 238 -15.79 -1.69 21.79
C ALA A 238 -15.42 -2.73 22.87
N LYS A 239 -15.38 -4.02 22.50
CA LYS A 239 -14.96 -5.09 23.43
C LYS A 239 -13.52 -4.89 23.90
N ALA A 240 -12.58 -4.70 22.97
CA ALA A 240 -11.17 -4.50 23.31
C ALA A 240 -10.96 -3.26 24.20
N THR A 241 -11.71 -2.19 23.97
CA THR A 241 -11.69 -1.00 24.82
C THR A 241 -12.19 -1.30 26.22
N ALA A 242 -13.32 -2.00 26.35
CA ALA A 242 -13.89 -2.36 27.65
C ALA A 242 -12.95 -3.28 28.45
N GLU A 243 -12.34 -4.27 27.80
CA GLU A 243 -11.32 -5.13 28.42
C GLU A 243 -10.07 -4.34 28.80
N TYR A 244 -9.64 -3.38 27.96
CA TYR A 244 -8.51 -2.52 28.28
C TYR A 244 -8.76 -1.68 29.53
N GLU A 245 -9.95 -1.10 29.67
CA GLU A 245 -10.29 -0.30 30.85
C GLU A 245 -10.27 -1.12 32.14
N LYS A 246 -10.66 -2.39 32.09
CA LYS A 246 -10.54 -3.33 33.22
C LYS A 246 -9.07 -3.61 33.53
N PHE A 247 -8.30 -4.03 32.53
CA PHE A 247 -6.88 -4.41 32.69
C PHE A 247 -6.00 -3.24 33.13
N ASN A 248 -6.25 -2.05 32.60
CA ASN A 248 -5.46 -0.86 32.84
C ASN A 248 -5.47 -0.41 34.31
N ARG A 249 -6.52 -0.77 35.07
CA ARG A 249 -6.59 -0.53 36.54
C ARG A 249 -5.65 -1.44 37.31
N THR A 250 -5.42 -2.65 36.82
CA THR A 250 -4.57 -3.67 37.46
C THR A 250 -3.10 -3.61 37.02
N GLN A 251 -2.81 -2.87 35.94
CA GLN A 251 -1.49 -2.84 35.37
C GLN A 251 -0.51 -2.07 36.25
N LYS A 252 0.58 -2.72 36.66
CA LYS A 252 1.61 -2.11 37.50
C LYS A 252 2.43 -1.10 36.69
N LEU A 253 2.59 0.11 37.24
CA LEU A 253 3.60 1.08 36.78
C LEU A 253 4.93 0.68 37.42
N ASN A 254 5.84 0.08 36.66
CA ASN A 254 7.23 -0.09 37.11
C ASN A 254 8.03 1.08 36.55
N SER A 255 7.95 2.25 37.19
CA SER A 255 8.77 3.41 36.82
C SER A 255 10.25 3.10 37.06
N ASP A 256 11.15 3.71 36.28
CA ASP A 256 12.60 3.62 36.53
C ASP A 256 12.97 4.12 37.94
N PHE A 257 12.15 5.01 38.50
CA PHE A 257 12.22 5.40 39.90
C PHE A 257 11.96 4.22 40.85
N ASP A 258 10.90 3.44 40.63
CA ASP A 258 10.58 2.28 41.47
C ASP A 258 11.65 1.18 41.36
N LYS A 259 12.23 1.01 40.17
CA LYS A 259 13.35 0.09 39.94
C LYS A 259 14.62 0.54 40.66
N SER A 260 14.94 1.84 40.65
CA SER A 260 16.11 2.40 41.34
C SER A 260 15.94 2.39 42.86
N VAL A 261 14.76 2.71 43.38
CA VAL A 261 14.43 2.58 44.82
C VAL A 261 14.55 1.13 45.28
N LYS A 262 14.02 0.15 44.52
CA LYS A 262 14.18 -1.28 44.85
C LYS A 262 15.64 -1.72 44.87
N LYS A 263 16.47 -1.26 43.91
CA LYS A 263 17.91 -1.55 43.89
C LYS A 263 18.64 -0.96 45.10
N LEU A 264 18.30 0.27 45.51
CA LEU A 264 18.87 0.91 46.69
C LEU A 264 18.48 0.17 47.99
N VAL A 265 17.21 -0.22 48.13
CA VAL A 265 16.71 -1.00 49.27
C VAL A 265 17.36 -2.39 49.33
N GLN A 266 17.59 -3.06 48.20
CA GLN A 266 18.30 -4.34 48.16
C GLN A 266 19.80 -4.19 48.45
N ARG A 267 20.43 -3.07 48.08
CA ARG A 267 21.84 -2.79 48.38
C ARG A 267 22.05 -2.51 49.87
N ASN A 268 21.09 -1.86 50.54
CA ASN A 268 21.11 -1.63 51.99
C ASN A 268 20.80 -2.88 52.83
N LYS A 269 20.31 -3.97 52.21
CA LYS A 269 20.04 -5.26 52.88
C LYS A 269 21.18 -6.26 52.78
N ARG A 270 22.26 -5.95 52.05
CA ARG A 270 23.48 -6.76 52.09
C ARG A 270 24.23 -6.40 53.37
N PRO A 271 24.59 -7.36 54.24
CA PRO A 271 25.49 -7.08 55.35
C PRO A 271 26.76 -6.45 54.80
N GLN A 272 27.27 -5.41 55.47
CA GLN A 272 28.63 -4.98 55.25
C GLN A 272 29.53 -6.15 55.70
N GLU A 273 30.16 -6.83 54.75
CA GLU A 273 31.33 -7.68 55.03
C GLU A 273 32.53 -6.80 55.41
#